data_AF-A0AA39UQI6-F1
#
_entry.id   AF-A0AA39UQI6-F1
#
_cell.length_a   1.000
_cell.length_b   1.000
_cell.length_c   1.000
_cell.angle_alpha   90.00
_cell.angle_beta   90.00
_cell.angle_gamma   90.00
#
_symmetry.space_group_name_H-M   'P 1'
#
loop_
_entity.id
_entity.type
_entity.pdbx_description
1 polymer ?
#
loop_
_entity_poly.entity_id
_entity_poly.type
_entity_poly.pdbx_seq_one_letter_code
_entity_poly.pdbx_strand_id
1 'polypeptide(L)'
;MPIKHFDVYLPERKQLTTLPLAALSDSRLGIDASYYLQQLTDNPPSREPLLAATGGLPLALTLRIESDLRNLEKLRIKPVFVFPGLVPNRKWKPQQHLENTEACKDRRDAWEKYEAGLEDQATKLFAGRSSFQQWDLWRMVLRIFKHRNVEFIIAPYLAWPQVMSSS
;
A
#
# COMPACT_ATOMS: atom_id res chain seq x y z
N MET A 1 -0.65 9.74 10.86
CA MET A 1 -1.87 10.23 11.52
C MET A 1 -2.70 10.93 10.47
N PRO A 2 -3.84 10.37 10.04
CA PRO A 2 -4.73 11.10 9.15
C PRO A 2 -5.40 12.23 9.93
N ILE A 3 -5.34 13.46 9.41
CA ILE A 3 -6.15 14.57 9.92
C ILE A 3 -7.55 14.35 9.35
N LYS A 4 -8.52 14.05 10.23
CA LYS A 4 -9.89 13.77 9.81
C LYS A 4 -10.49 14.97 9.07
N HIS A 5 -11.20 14.71 7.97
CA HIS A 5 -11.89 15.71 7.15
C HIS A 5 -10.98 16.73 6.44
N PHE A 6 -9.66 16.55 6.48
CA PHE A 6 -8.73 17.46 5.81
C PHE A 6 -8.86 17.38 4.28
N ASP A 7 -9.16 16.19 3.78
CA ASP A 7 -9.49 15.88 2.39
C ASP A 7 -10.76 16.59 1.89
N VAL A 8 -11.73 16.87 2.75
CA VAL A 8 -12.93 17.66 2.43
C VAL A 8 -12.67 19.15 2.56
N TYR A 9 -11.89 19.53 3.58
CA TYR A 9 -11.59 20.93 3.90
C TYR A 9 -10.80 21.66 2.81
N LEU A 10 -9.75 21.03 2.25
CA LEU A 10 -8.89 21.68 1.25
C LEU A 10 -9.60 22.01 -0.08
N PRO A 11 -10.42 21.10 -0.67
CA PRO A 11 -11.23 21.43 -1.84
C PRO A 11 -12.23 22.57 -1.59
N GLU A 12 -12.93 22.57 -0.45
CA GLU A 12 -13.90 23.61 -0.10
C GLU A 12 -13.25 25.01 -0.09
N ARG A 13 -11.99 25.07 0.33
CA ARG A 13 -11.19 26.31 0.37
C ARG A 13 -10.45 26.63 -0.94
N LYS A 14 -10.60 25.80 -1.97
CA LYS A 14 -9.88 25.92 -3.26
C LYS A 14 -8.35 25.96 -3.07
N GLN A 15 -7.83 25.24 -2.08
CA GLN A 15 -6.40 25.16 -1.76
C GLN A 15 -5.69 23.98 -2.44
N LEU A 16 -6.39 23.25 -3.32
CA LEU A 16 -5.82 22.16 -4.09
C LEU A 16 -5.55 22.60 -5.52
N THR A 17 -4.36 22.28 -6.00
CA THR A 17 -4.00 22.42 -7.42
C THR A 17 -3.60 21.06 -7.94
N THR A 18 -4.19 20.65 -9.07
CA THR A 18 -3.82 19.42 -9.77
C THR A 18 -2.85 19.78 -10.88
N LEU A 19 -1.68 19.15 -10.87
CA LEU A 19 -0.65 19.31 -11.89
C LEU A 19 -0.35 17.95 -12.53
N PRO A 20 0.05 17.90 -13.80
CA PRO A 20 0.53 16.66 -14.40
C PRO A 20 1.80 16.19 -13.65
N LEU A 21 2.00 14.88 -13.56
CA LEU A 21 3.19 14.31 -12.91
C LEU A 21 4.50 14.84 -13.53
N ALA A 22 4.49 15.19 -14.82
CA ALA A 22 5.61 15.79 -15.53
C ALA A 22 6.07 17.16 -14.94
N ALA A 23 5.22 17.83 -14.16
CA ALA A 23 5.61 19.03 -13.42
C ALA A 23 6.71 18.77 -12.38
N LEU A 24 6.90 17.51 -11.98
CA LEU A 24 7.99 17.06 -11.11
C LEU A 24 9.22 16.54 -11.89
N SER A 25 9.29 16.76 -13.21
CA SER A 25 10.44 16.29 -14.01
C SER A 25 11.78 16.80 -13.48
N ASP A 26 12.81 15.97 -13.60
CA ASP A 26 14.17 16.25 -13.11
C ASP A 26 14.28 16.47 -11.60
N SER A 27 13.25 16.11 -10.83
CA SER A 27 13.25 16.21 -9.37
C SER A 27 13.51 14.87 -8.68
N ARG A 28 13.78 14.97 -7.38
CA ARG A 28 13.88 13.83 -6.46
C ARG A 28 12.62 13.80 -5.60
N LEU A 29 11.96 12.65 -5.55
CA LEU A 29 10.63 12.52 -4.93
C LEU A 29 10.66 11.51 -3.78
N GLY A 30 10.47 12.00 -2.56
CA GLY A 30 10.26 11.14 -1.38
C GLY A 30 8.85 10.52 -1.41
N ILE A 31 8.77 9.19 -1.25
CA ILE A 31 7.52 8.43 -1.29
C ILE A 31 7.41 7.63 0.01
N ASP A 32 6.30 7.80 0.74
CA ASP A 32 5.96 6.91 1.86
C ASP A 32 5.65 5.51 1.33
N ALA A 33 6.55 4.56 1.58
CA ALA A 33 6.47 3.21 1.03
C ALA A 33 5.26 2.44 1.59
N SER A 34 4.92 2.65 2.85
CA SER A 34 3.77 2.01 3.48
C SER A 34 2.47 2.48 2.86
N TYR A 35 2.32 3.78 2.64
CA TYR A 35 1.15 4.33 1.96
C TYR A 35 1.08 3.85 0.51
N TYR A 36 2.19 3.89 -0.22
CA TYR A 36 2.27 3.42 -1.60
C TYR A 36 1.84 1.96 -1.75
N LEU A 37 2.38 1.06 -0.93
CA LEU A 37 2.02 -0.36 -0.98
C LEU A 37 0.55 -0.60 -0.60
N GLN A 38 0.02 0.14 0.38
CA GLN A 38 -1.39 0.05 0.74
C GLN A 38 -2.31 0.44 -0.42
N GLN A 39 -1.96 1.50 -1.15
CA GLN A 39 -2.71 1.92 -2.34
C GLN A 39 -2.74 0.82 -3.41
N LEU A 40 -1.63 0.09 -3.58
CA LEU A 40 -1.57 -1.02 -4.53
C LEU A 40 -2.39 -2.23 -4.08
N THR A 41 -2.45 -2.54 -2.78
CA THR A 41 -3.13 -3.75 -2.28
C THR A 41 -4.62 -3.55 -2.02
N ASP A 42 -5.04 -2.35 -1.62
CA ASP A 42 -6.39 -2.13 -1.11
C ASP A 42 -7.32 -1.46 -2.15
N ASN A 43 -6.77 -0.76 -3.14
CA ASN A 43 -7.58 0.03 -4.09
C ASN A 43 -7.69 -0.63 -5.49
N PRO A 44 -8.88 -0.63 -6.09
CA PRO A 44 -9.04 -0.97 -7.50
C PRO A 44 -8.29 0.04 -8.41
N PRO A 45 -7.79 -0.40 -9.59
CA PRO A 45 -7.84 -1.75 -10.15
C PRO A 45 -6.65 -2.65 -9.73
N SER A 46 -5.75 -2.17 -8.86
CA SER A 46 -4.54 -2.91 -8.47
C SER A 46 -4.80 -4.02 -7.46
N ARG A 47 -5.87 -3.90 -6.68
CA ARG A 47 -6.29 -4.93 -5.74
C ARG A 47 -6.60 -6.26 -6.42
N GLU A 48 -6.06 -7.34 -5.88
CA GLU A 48 -6.35 -8.72 -6.30
C GLU A 48 -7.52 -9.30 -5.47
N PRO A 49 -8.72 -9.51 -6.04
CA PRO A 49 -9.92 -9.89 -5.28
C PRO A 49 -9.85 -11.28 -4.65
N LEU A 50 -9.18 -12.22 -5.31
CA LEU A 50 -9.13 -13.63 -4.92
C LEU A 50 -7.88 -13.99 -4.10
N LEU A 51 -7.09 -12.99 -3.71
CA LEU A 51 -5.84 -13.21 -2.99
C LEU A 51 -6.05 -13.89 -1.63
N ALA A 52 -7.19 -13.64 -0.98
CA ALA A 52 -7.58 -14.32 0.25
C ALA A 52 -7.92 -15.82 0.03
N ALA A 53 -8.36 -16.19 -1.17
CA ALA A 53 -8.67 -17.57 -1.55
C ALA A 53 -7.39 -18.34 -1.95
N THR A 54 -6.53 -17.73 -2.77
CA THR A 54 -5.29 -18.38 -3.24
C THR A 54 -4.18 -18.41 -2.18
N GLY A 55 -4.17 -17.41 -1.28
CA GLY A 55 -3.02 -17.15 -0.43
C GLY A 55 -1.79 -16.72 -1.24
N GLY A 56 -0.66 -16.59 -0.55
CA GLY A 56 0.61 -16.20 -1.17
C GLY A 56 0.77 -14.69 -1.36
N LEU A 57 1.85 -14.29 -2.05
CA LEU A 57 2.11 -12.87 -2.36
C LEU A 57 1.25 -12.42 -3.55
N PRO A 58 0.80 -11.16 -3.60
CA PRO A 58 0.06 -10.64 -4.76
C PRO A 58 0.90 -10.76 -6.03
N LEU A 59 0.34 -11.41 -7.06
CA LEU A 59 1.06 -11.78 -8.28
C LEU A 59 1.34 -10.56 -9.17
N ALA A 60 0.41 -9.60 -9.22
CA ALA A 60 0.50 -8.40 -10.04
C ALA A 60 1.33 -7.29 -9.37
N LEU A 61 1.63 -7.39 -8.08
CA LEU A 61 2.32 -6.34 -7.33
C LEU A 61 3.69 -6.01 -7.94
N THR A 62 4.46 -7.02 -8.33
CA THR A 62 5.76 -6.81 -8.97
C THR A 62 5.61 -6.04 -10.29
N LEU A 63 4.73 -6.50 -11.18
CA LEU A 63 4.48 -5.87 -12.47
C LEU A 63 4.02 -4.41 -12.32
N ARG A 64 3.19 -4.15 -11.31
CA ARG A 64 2.66 -2.82 -11.03
C ARG A 64 3.73 -1.86 -10.52
N ILE A 65 4.53 -2.29 -9.54
CA ILE A 65 5.67 -1.52 -9.04
C ILE A 65 6.63 -1.19 -10.18
N GLU A 66 6.98 -2.18 -11.01
CA GLU A 66 7.86 -1.94 -12.15
C GLU A 66 7.26 -0.98 -13.18
N SER A 67 5.94 -1.02 -13.39
CA SER A 67 5.25 -0.07 -14.27
C SER A 67 5.32 1.35 -13.75
N ASP A 68 5.09 1.53 -12.45
CA ASP A 68 5.16 2.85 -11.81
C ASP A 68 6.59 3.40 -11.87
N LEU A 69 7.59 2.56 -11.59
CA LEU A 69 9.01 2.93 -11.70
C LEU A 69 9.39 3.36 -13.13
N ARG A 70 8.93 2.61 -14.15
CA ARG A 70 9.13 3.00 -15.57
C ARG A 70 8.49 4.35 -15.89
N ASN A 71 7.32 4.65 -15.33
CA ASN A 71 6.66 5.92 -15.56
C ASN A 71 7.41 7.10 -14.92
N LEU A 72 7.94 6.90 -13.71
CA LEU A 72 8.79 7.89 -13.04
C LEU A 72 10.10 8.12 -13.81
N GLU A 73 10.73 7.04 -14.27
CA GLU A 73 11.96 7.08 -15.06
C GLU A 73 11.77 7.87 -16.37
N LYS A 74 10.68 7.63 -17.11
CA LYS A 74 10.34 8.39 -18.33
C LYS A 74 10.24 9.90 -18.11
N LEU A 75 9.84 10.31 -16.91
CA LEU A 75 9.71 11.72 -16.52
C LEU A 75 10.98 12.26 -15.86
N ARG A 76 12.05 11.46 -15.79
CA ARG A 76 13.31 11.80 -15.10
C ARG A 76 13.12 12.13 -13.62
N ILE A 77 12.14 11.49 -12.98
CA ILE A 77 11.89 11.61 -11.55
C ILE A 77 12.72 10.55 -10.83
N LYS A 78 13.47 10.94 -9.80
CA LYS A 78 14.24 10.02 -8.95
C LYS A 78 13.45 9.70 -7.68
N PRO A 79 12.76 8.55 -7.60
CA PRO A 79 12.02 8.19 -6.39
C PRO A 79 12.94 7.74 -5.27
N VAL A 80 12.56 8.08 -4.04
CA VAL A 80 13.18 7.61 -2.80
C VAL A 80 12.08 7.06 -1.91
N PHE A 81 12.06 5.74 -1.74
CA PHE A 81 11.04 5.10 -0.92
C PHE A 81 11.45 5.10 0.56
N VAL A 82 10.59 5.65 1.42
CA VAL A 82 10.81 5.74 2.86
C VAL A 82 9.94 4.71 3.55
N PHE A 83 10.57 3.68 4.12
CA PHE A 83 9.92 2.67 4.93
C PHE A 83 9.84 3.14 6.39
N PRO A 84 8.74 2.88 7.11
CA PRO A 84 8.68 3.17 8.54
C PRO A 84 9.62 2.24 9.31
N GLY A 85 10.31 2.76 10.31
CA GLY A 85 11.04 1.95 11.28
C GLY A 85 10.21 1.70 12.54
N LEU A 86 10.73 2.13 13.69
CA LEU A 86 10.13 1.84 14.98
C LEU A 86 8.88 2.70 15.23
N VAL A 87 7.81 2.09 15.74
CA VAL A 87 6.61 2.85 16.11
C VAL A 87 6.81 3.40 17.53
N PRO A 88 6.81 4.74 17.74
CA PRO A 88 6.94 5.33 19.07
C PRO A 88 5.77 4.90 19.96
N ASN A 89 6.05 4.45 21.18
CA ASN A 89 5.04 4.14 22.20
C ASN A 89 3.99 3.10 21.77
N ARG A 90 4.44 1.97 21.21
CA ARG A 90 3.55 0.84 20.93
C ARG A 90 3.14 0.18 22.25
N LYS A 91 2.06 0.68 22.88
CA LYS A 91 1.25 -0.17 23.75
C LYS A 91 0.79 -1.33 22.87
N TRP A 92 1.18 -2.56 23.21
CA TRP A 92 0.83 -3.76 22.47
C TRP A 92 -0.70 -3.87 22.45
N LYS A 93 -1.34 -3.29 21.43
CA LYS A 93 -2.79 -3.36 21.33
C LYS A 93 -3.16 -4.76 20.85
N PRO A 94 -4.14 -5.42 21.46
CA PRO A 94 -4.71 -6.68 20.97
C PRO A 94 -5.33 -6.58 19.56
N GLN A 95 -5.48 -5.38 19.00
CA GLN A 95 -6.14 -5.11 17.71
C GLN A 95 -5.61 -5.96 16.55
N GLN A 96 -4.30 -6.22 16.45
CA GLN A 96 -3.76 -7.05 15.37
C GLN A 96 -4.29 -8.49 15.43
N HIS A 97 -4.45 -9.03 16.64
CA HIS A 97 -4.98 -10.38 16.82
C HIS A 97 -6.48 -10.42 16.47
N LEU A 98 -7.20 -9.34 16.77
CA LEU A 98 -8.62 -9.21 16.45
C LEU A 98 -8.83 -9.07 14.92
N GLU A 99 -8.06 -8.21 14.25
CA GLU A 99 -8.10 -8.04 12.79
C GLU A 99 -7.81 -9.33 12.03
N ASN A 100 -6.81 -10.10 12.49
CA ASN A 100 -6.49 -11.42 11.94
C ASN A 100 -7.62 -12.44 12.18
N THR A 101 -8.30 -12.36 13.32
CA THR A 101 -9.42 -13.26 13.65
C THR A 101 -10.62 -12.98 12.74
N GLU A 102 -10.95 -11.70 12.53
CA GLU A 102 -12.03 -11.29 11.64
C GLU A 102 -11.73 -11.63 10.18
N ALA A 103 -10.49 -11.41 9.70
CA ALA A 103 -10.10 -11.82 8.35
C ALA A 103 -10.18 -13.35 8.15
N CYS A 104 -9.87 -14.15 9.18
CA CYS A 104 -10.04 -15.59 9.14
C CYS A 104 -11.53 -16.01 9.05
N LYS A 105 -12.43 -15.30 9.74
CA LYS A 105 -13.87 -15.53 9.67
C LYS A 105 -14.41 -15.19 8.30
N ASP A 106 -14.11 -13.99 7.79
CA ASP A 106 -14.55 -13.53 6.46
C ASP A 106 -14.16 -14.53 5.36
N ARG A 107 -12.94 -15.09 5.46
CA ARG A 107 -12.46 -16.12 4.53
C ARG A 107 -13.21 -17.45 4.67
N ARG A 108 -13.56 -17.87 5.88
CA ARG A 108 -14.36 -19.10 6.10
C ARG A 108 -15.74 -18.93 5.47
N ASP A 109 -16.41 -17.83 5.76
CA ASP A 109 -17.73 -17.52 5.22
C ASP A 109 -17.69 -17.44 3.69
N ALA A 110 -16.60 -16.89 3.11
CA ALA A 110 -16.41 -16.86 1.67
C ALA A 110 -16.33 -18.26 1.05
N TRP A 111 -15.62 -19.19 1.69
CA TRP A 111 -15.55 -20.58 1.23
C TRP A 111 -16.90 -21.29 1.36
N GLU A 112 -17.64 -21.11 2.45
CA GLU A 112 -19.00 -21.68 2.61
C GLU A 112 -19.95 -21.19 1.50
N LYS A 113 -19.87 -19.90 1.14
CA LYS A 113 -20.67 -19.33 0.04
C LYS A 113 -20.24 -19.89 -1.32
N TYR A 114 -18.94 -20.11 -1.52
CA TYR A 114 -18.42 -20.70 -2.75
C TYR A 114 -18.91 -22.15 -2.91
N GLU A 115 -18.82 -22.95 -1.84
CA GLU A 115 -19.32 -24.33 -1.81
C GLU A 115 -20.83 -24.43 -2.05
N ALA A 116 -21.59 -23.42 -1.63
CA ALA A 116 -23.03 -23.31 -1.90
C ALA A 116 -23.38 -22.82 -3.33
N GLY A 117 -22.39 -22.59 -4.20
CA GLY A 117 -22.59 -22.09 -5.57
C GLY A 117 -22.86 -20.59 -5.67
N LEU A 118 -22.65 -19.82 -4.60
CA LEU A 118 -22.86 -18.36 -4.55
C LEU A 118 -21.55 -17.60 -4.84
N GLU A 119 -21.01 -17.78 -6.05
CA GLU A 119 -19.68 -17.29 -6.46
C GLU A 119 -19.51 -15.76 -6.31
N ASP A 120 -20.52 -14.98 -6.71
CA ASP A 120 -20.47 -13.50 -6.61
C ASP A 120 -20.39 -13.02 -5.15
N GLN A 121 -21.07 -13.71 -4.24
CA GLN A 121 -21.05 -13.37 -2.81
C GLN A 121 -19.72 -13.77 -2.19
N ALA A 122 -19.20 -14.96 -2.53
CA ALA A 122 -17.89 -15.41 -2.10
C ALA A 122 -16.79 -14.45 -2.56
N THR A 123 -16.82 -14.01 -3.82
CA THR A 123 -15.84 -13.07 -4.38
C THR A 123 -15.83 -11.74 -3.62
N LYS A 124 -17.00 -11.21 -3.26
CA LYS A 124 -17.10 -9.98 -2.45
C LYS A 124 -16.49 -10.16 -1.06
N LEU A 125 -16.67 -11.33 -0.43
CA LEU A 125 -16.08 -11.63 0.88
C LEU A 125 -14.56 -11.81 0.80
N PHE A 126 -14.04 -12.51 -0.22
CA PHE A 126 -12.60 -12.59 -0.48
C PHE A 126 -11.99 -11.21 -0.75
N ALA A 127 -12.72 -10.34 -1.44
CA ALA A 127 -12.37 -8.95 -1.70
C ALA A 127 -12.71 -8.00 -0.53
N GLY A 128 -12.98 -8.50 0.68
CA GLY A 128 -13.29 -7.66 1.85
C GLY A 128 -12.03 -7.07 2.48
N ARG A 129 -11.23 -7.91 3.15
CA ARG A 129 -10.03 -7.49 3.90
C ARG A 129 -8.76 -8.08 3.28
N SER A 130 -7.70 -7.28 3.17
CA SER A 130 -6.37 -7.82 2.85
C SER A 130 -5.81 -8.53 4.09
N SER A 131 -5.29 -9.75 3.92
CA SER A 131 -4.77 -10.58 5.00
C SER A 131 -3.30 -10.31 5.34
N PHE A 132 -2.65 -9.39 4.63
CA PHE A 132 -1.22 -9.14 4.76
C PHE A 132 -0.94 -8.08 5.82
N GLN A 133 0.05 -8.36 6.66
CA GLN A 133 0.77 -7.27 7.29
C GLN A 133 1.70 -6.67 6.22
N GLN A 134 1.85 -5.35 6.17
CA GLN A 134 2.73 -4.69 5.18
C GLN A 134 4.15 -5.27 5.18
N TRP A 135 4.63 -5.73 6.34
CA TRP A 135 5.92 -6.38 6.53
C TRP A 135 6.11 -7.66 5.70
N ASP A 136 5.02 -8.38 5.40
CA ASP A 136 5.07 -9.61 4.59
C ASP A 136 5.49 -9.31 3.15
N LEU A 137 5.18 -8.11 2.65
CA LEU A 137 5.50 -7.67 1.30
C LEU A 137 6.91 -7.08 1.18
N TRP A 138 7.51 -6.63 2.28
CA TRP A 138 8.78 -5.90 2.26
C TRP A 138 9.90 -6.69 1.61
N ARG A 139 10.04 -7.99 1.91
CA ARG A 139 11.12 -8.80 1.34
C ARG A 139 11.06 -8.84 -0.19
N MET A 140 9.86 -8.95 -0.74
CA MET A 140 9.63 -8.94 -2.19
C MET A 140 9.92 -7.54 -2.76
N VAL A 141 9.38 -6.49 -2.15
CA VAL A 141 9.53 -5.11 -2.62
C VAL A 141 10.98 -4.65 -2.60
N LEU A 142 11.69 -4.88 -1.49
CA LEU A 142 13.10 -4.53 -1.35
C LEU A 142 13.97 -5.29 -2.36
N ARG A 143 13.59 -6.52 -2.73
CA ARG A 143 14.29 -7.26 -3.80
C ARG A 143 14.11 -6.59 -5.15
N ILE A 144 12.90 -6.13 -5.49
CA ILE A 144 12.63 -5.35 -6.71
C ILE A 144 13.48 -4.08 -6.72
N PHE A 145 13.48 -3.33 -5.60
CA PHE A 145 14.22 -2.08 -5.50
C PHE A 145 15.73 -2.30 -5.66
N LYS A 146 16.29 -3.33 -5.04
CA LYS A 146 17.70 -3.70 -5.24
C LYS A 146 18.02 -4.06 -6.69
N HIS A 147 17.18 -4.86 -7.34
CA HIS A 147 17.40 -5.27 -8.73
C HIS A 147 17.29 -4.10 -9.71
N ARG A 148 16.41 -3.13 -9.43
CA ARG A 148 16.19 -1.94 -10.25
C ARG A 148 17.05 -0.74 -9.83
N ASN A 149 17.95 -0.91 -8.85
CA ASN A 149 18.75 0.16 -8.25
C ASN A 149 17.92 1.38 -7.80
N VAL A 150 16.73 1.12 -7.24
CA VAL A 150 15.84 2.14 -6.69
C VAL A 150 16.30 2.49 -5.28
N GLU A 151 16.37 3.79 -5.00
CA GLU A 151 16.78 4.27 -3.70
C GLU A 151 15.66 4.10 -2.67
N PHE A 152 16.03 3.60 -1.49
CA PHE A 152 15.14 3.51 -0.36
C PHE A 152 15.89 3.72 0.95
N ILE A 153 15.17 4.21 1.96
CA ILE A 153 15.66 4.38 3.32
C ILE A 153 14.64 3.81 4.31
N ILE A 154 15.13 3.41 5.48
CA ILE A 154 14.28 3.02 6.61
C ILE A 154 14.35 4.17 7.61
N ALA A 155 13.22 4.82 7.86
CA ALA A 155 13.13 5.89 8.84
C ALA A 155 13.42 5.34 10.25
N PRO A 156 14.03 6.11 11.16
CA PRO A 156 14.24 5.65 12.54
C PRO A 156 12.91 5.35 13.25
N TYR A 157 11.87 6.13 12.92
CA TYR A 157 10.53 5.96 13.46
C TYR A 157 9.46 5.92 12.36
N LEU A 158 8.64 6.97 12.25
CA LEU A 158 7.59 7.05 11.25
C LEU A 158 8.17 7.48 9.90
N ALA A 159 7.57 7.04 8.79
CA ALA A 159 8.03 7.40 7.45
C ALA A 159 7.75 8.88 7.12
N TRP A 160 6.55 9.39 7.45
CA TRP A 160 6.13 10.75 7.08
C TRP A 160 7.07 11.90 7.52
N PRO A 161 7.67 11.95 8.73
CA PRO A 161 8.59 13.03 9.10
C PRO A 161 9.91 12.90 8.33
N GLN A 162 10.31 11.67 8.02
CA GLN A 162 11.52 11.39 7.26
C GLN A 162 11.37 11.76 5.78
N VAL A 163 10.19 11.54 5.18
CA VAL A 163 9.89 12.01 3.81
C VAL A 163 10.09 13.52 3.73
N MET A 164 9.57 14.27 4.70
CA MET A 164 9.67 15.74 4.75
C MET A 164 11.10 16.26 4.93
N SER A 165 12.00 15.52 5.59
CA SER A 165 13.39 15.93 5.79
C SER A 165 14.35 15.46 4.69
N SER A 166 13.91 14.51 3.86
CA SER A 166 14.72 13.87 2.80
C SER A 166 14.52 14.45 1.39
N SER A 167 13.67 15.48 1.28
CA SER A 167 13.34 16.18 0.04
C SER A 167 14.27 17.36 -0.21
#